data_AF-A0A7K3XW75-F1
#
_entry.id   AF-A0A7K3XW75-F1
#
_cell.length_a   1.000
_cell.length_b   1.000
_cell.length_c   1.000
_cell.angle_alpha   90.00
_cell.angle_beta   90.00
_cell.angle_gamma   90.00
#
_symmetry.space_group_name_H-M   'P 1'
#
loop_
_entity.id
_entity.type
_entity.pdbx_description
1 polymer ?
#
loop_
_entity_poly.entity_id
_entity_poly.type
_entity_poly.pdbx_seq_one_letter_code
_entity_poly.pdbx_strand_id
1 'polypeptide(L)'
;MPRYDVRSPHADEFVNHEEILDTLAFAEAHKDDVELARAVLRKARANLAPARDHGAALSHREASVLLACDDAQVNAEIRQLARDVKQAYYGNRVVLFAPLYLSNYCVNGCLYCPYHAKNRDIPRRKLTQDDIRAEVLALQDAGHKRLAVEAGEDPRHNPLDYILESIQTIYGTRHRNGAIRRVNVNIAATSEDAYRQLKAAEIGTYVLFQETYRRTCYERLHPTGPKSDYAWHTEAHDRAMAAGIDDVGLGVLFGLEGYAYEFVGLLMHAEHLEAVFGVGPHTISVPRVQPASDIDPNAFEGSVPDEVFEKIIALIRIAVPYTGMIISTRESESMRARALQLGISQISGGSRTSVGGYAEAERPHDTEQFDVSDQRTLDEIVGWLMDEGHIPSFCTACYRAGRTGDRFMEFCKSGRILDYCHPNALLTLAEYLSDYASPEVARKGWATIDAELARMPDERRRESAAGFLARIRNGERDFRF
;
A
#
# COMPACT_ATOMS: atom_id res chain seq x y z
N MET A 1 -11.90 32.34 3.78
CA MET A 1 -11.33 30.98 3.78
C MET A 1 -12.33 30.05 3.12
N PRO A 2 -11.88 29.08 2.32
CA PRO A 2 -12.76 28.05 1.76
C PRO A 2 -13.47 27.29 2.88
N ARG A 3 -14.74 26.94 2.66
CA ARG A 3 -15.54 26.15 3.61
C ARG A 3 -15.26 24.67 3.36
N TYR A 4 -15.14 23.87 4.42
CA TYR A 4 -15.02 22.42 4.29
C TYR A 4 -16.23 21.84 3.56
N ASP A 5 -15.96 21.09 2.49
CA ASP A 5 -16.93 20.28 1.75
C ASP A 5 -16.25 19.00 1.27
N VAL A 6 -16.63 17.89 1.89
CA VAL A 6 -16.11 16.55 1.56
C VAL A 6 -16.37 16.14 0.11
N ARG A 7 -17.32 16.76 -0.60
CA ARG A 7 -17.62 16.47 -2.00
C ARG A 7 -17.06 17.49 -2.99
N SER A 8 -16.35 18.51 -2.51
CA SER A 8 -15.75 19.49 -3.39
C SER A 8 -14.65 18.87 -4.24
N PRO A 9 -14.53 19.24 -5.53
CA PRO A 9 -13.39 18.84 -6.36
C PRO A 9 -12.12 19.68 -6.09
N HIS A 10 -12.15 20.61 -5.14
CA HIS A 10 -11.04 21.54 -4.87
C HIS A 10 -10.25 21.15 -3.63
N ALA A 11 -8.93 21.00 -3.76
CA ALA A 11 -8.05 20.50 -2.69
C ALA A 11 -8.26 21.18 -1.33
N ASP A 12 -8.39 22.50 -1.33
CA ASP A 12 -8.52 23.31 -0.10
C ASP A 12 -9.89 23.22 0.58
N GLU A 13 -10.87 22.61 -0.09
CA GLU A 13 -12.23 22.42 0.40
C GLU A 13 -12.43 21.02 0.97
N PHE A 14 -11.87 19.96 0.37
CA PHE A 14 -11.98 18.60 0.90
C PHE A 14 -10.82 18.19 1.82
N VAL A 15 -9.64 18.80 1.70
CA VAL A 15 -8.57 18.78 2.72
C VAL A 15 -8.45 20.19 3.30
N ASN A 16 -9.49 20.62 4.00
CA ASN A 16 -9.60 21.97 4.50
C ASN A 16 -8.72 22.22 5.73
N HIS A 17 -7.86 23.24 5.66
CA HIS A 17 -6.92 23.59 6.73
C HIS A 17 -7.60 23.88 8.07
N GLU A 18 -8.65 24.72 8.07
CA GLU A 18 -9.34 25.12 9.29
C GLU A 18 -10.08 23.92 9.92
N GLU A 19 -10.70 23.06 9.11
CA GLU A 19 -11.32 21.82 9.61
C GLU A 19 -10.29 20.89 10.27
N ILE A 20 -9.08 20.80 9.72
CA ILE A 20 -8.00 20.03 10.34
C ILE A 20 -7.59 20.67 11.67
N LEU A 21 -7.40 21.98 11.73
CA LEU A 21 -7.05 22.67 12.98
C LEU A 21 -8.14 22.52 14.05
N ASP A 22 -9.41 22.70 13.67
CA ASP A 22 -10.55 22.51 14.57
C ASP A 22 -10.66 21.05 15.04
N THR A 23 -10.32 20.09 14.19
CA THR A 23 -10.25 18.67 14.55
C THR A 23 -9.16 18.41 15.58
N LEU A 24 -7.96 18.94 15.36
CA LEU A 24 -6.84 18.78 16.28
C LEU A 24 -7.10 19.48 17.62
N ALA A 25 -7.68 20.68 17.60
CA ALA A 25 -8.07 21.40 18.80
C ALA A 25 -9.14 20.64 19.60
N PHE A 26 -10.13 20.06 18.91
CA PHE A 26 -11.13 19.21 19.53
C PHE A 26 -10.53 17.96 20.16
N ALA A 27 -9.62 17.27 19.45
CA ALA A 27 -8.94 16.09 19.95
C ALA A 27 -8.07 16.41 21.17
N GLU A 28 -7.31 17.50 21.14
CA GLU A 28 -6.48 17.95 22.27
C GLU A 28 -7.34 18.28 23.50
N ALA A 29 -8.48 18.96 23.31
CA ALA A 29 -9.39 19.29 24.40
C ALA A 29 -10.04 18.05 25.07
N HIS A 30 -10.07 16.90 24.37
CA HIS A 30 -10.68 15.66 24.85
C HIS A 30 -9.68 14.51 25.00
N LYS A 31 -8.37 14.77 24.95
CA LYS A 31 -7.36 13.70 25.02
C LYS A 31 -7.42 12.86 26.30
N ASP A 32 -7.87 13.48 27.39
CA ASP A 32 -8.04 12.87 28.71
C ASP A 32 -9.49 12.36 28.94
N ASP A 33 -10.40 12.52 27.97
CA ASP A 33 -11.77 12.03 28.05
C ASP A 33 -11.84 10.55 27.67
N VAL A 34 -11.54 9.69 28.64
CA VAL A 34 -11.57 8.24 28.50
C VAL A 34 -12.97 7.72 28.16
N GLU A 35 -14.04 8.39 28.60
CA GLU A 35 -15.41 7.97 28.30
C GLU A 35 -15.73 8.19 26.83
N LEU A 36 -15.37 9.37 26.29
CA LEU A 36 -15.50 9.67 24.87
C LEU A 36 -14.67 8.70 24.03
N ALA A 37 -13.39 8.48 24.37
CA ALA A 37 -12.54 7.55 23.64
C ALA A 37 -13.14 6.13 23.62
N ARG A 38 -13.66 5.64 24.76
CA ARG A 38 -14.35 4.35 24.83
C ARG A 38 -15.67 4.34 24.05
N ALA A 39 -16.40 5.45 24.00
CA ALA A 39 -17.59 5.57 23.16
C ALA A 39 -17.26 5.44 21.67
N VAL A 40 -16.21 6.11 21.21
CA VAL A 40 -15.69 5.98 19.84
C VAL A 40 -15.27 4.54 19.54
N LEU A 41 -14.54 3.89 20.45
CA LEU A 41 -14.16 2.47 20.29
C LEU A 41 -15.37 1.53 20.24
N ARG A 42 -16.42 1.78 21.05
CA ARG A 42 -17.67 1.00 20.98
C ARG A 42 -18.37 1.16 19.64
N LYS A 43 -18.41 2.37 19.08
CA LYS A 43 -18.95 2.63 17.73
C LYS A 43 -18.17 1.84 16.67
N ALA A 44 -16.84 1.87 16.72
CA ALA A 44 -16.01 1.11 15.79
C ALA A 44 -16.20 -0.41 15.93
N ARG A 45 -16.28 -0.94 17.17
CA ARG A 45 -16.56 -2.36 17.44
C ARG A 45 -17.91 -2.83 16.88
N ALA A 46 -18.92 -1.96 16.87
CA ALA A 46 -20.22 -2.30 16.27
C ALA A 46 -20.14 -2.51 14.75
N ASN A 47 -19.09 -1.99 14.10
CA ASN A 47 -18.82 -2.10 12.67
C ASN A 47 -17.60 -2.99 12.36
N LEU A 48 -17.29 -3.95 13.25
CA LEU A 48 -16.08 -4.78 13.19
C LEU A 48 -16.08 -5.83 12.07
N ALA A 49 -17.25 -6.27 11.62
CA ALA A 49 -17.37 -7.24 10.55
C ALA A 49 -17.77 -6.53 9.24
N PRO A 50 -17.40 -7.08 8.07
CA PRO A 50 -17.86 -6.55 6.80
C PRO A 50 -19.40 -6.47 6.79
N ALA A 51 -19.91 -5.25 6.83
CA ALA A 51 -21.33 -4.94 6.92
C ALA A 51 -21.80 -4.22 5.65
N ARG A 52 -23.13 -4.14 5.50
CA ARG A 52 -23.77 -3.46 4.37
C ARG A 52 -23.71 -1.94 4.43
N ASP A 53 -23.20 -1.33 5.50
CA ASP A 53 -22.92 0.11 5.53
C ASP A 53 -21.44 0.35 5.20
N HIS A 54 -21.17 1.39 4.42
CA HIS A 54 -20.15 1.35 3.37
C HIS A 54 -18.91 2.18 3.59
N GLY A 55 -18.83 2.93 4.70
CA GLY A 55 -17.80 3.94 4.84
C GLY A 55 -16.85 3.82 5.99
N ALA A 56 -16.08 4.89 6.15
CA ALA A 56 -15.19 5.07 7.28
C ALA A 56 -15.95 4.76 8.59
N ALA A 57 -15.49 3.75 9.32
CA ALA A 57 -16.12 3.36 10.58
C ALA A 57 -16.00 4.47 11.62
N LEU A 58 -14.94 5.26 11.51
CA LEU A 58 -14.68 6.46 12.28
C LEU A 58 -14.44 7.64 11.34
N SER A 59 -14.97 8.81 11.68
CA SER A 59 -14.59 10.04 10.99
C SER A 59 -13.17 10.46 11.35
N HIS A 60 -12.58 11.34 10.54
CA HIS A 60 -11.30 11.99 10.85
C HIS A 60 -11.29 12.64 12.24
N ARG A 61 -12.40 13.26 12.69
CA ARG A 61 -12.52 13.82 14.04
C ARG A 61 -12.48 12.76 15.15
N GLU A 62 -13.26 11.70 15.01
CA GLU A 62 -13.33 10.61 15.99
C GLU A 62 -11.98 9.87 16.10
N ALA A 63 -11.35 9.59 14.97
CA ALA A 63 -10.06 8.93 14.92
C ALA A 63 -8.95 9.80 15.56
N SER A 64 -9.02 11.12 15.41
CA SER A 64 -8.08 12.05 16.04
C SER A 64 -8.22 12.14 17.56
N VAL A 65 -9.42 12.00 18.12
CA VAL A 65 -9.60 11.86 19.57
C VAL A 65 -8.83 10.64 20.08
N LEU A 66 -8.95 9.50 19.38
CA LEU A 66 -8.20 8.31 19.74
C LEU A 66 -6.69 8.50 19.56
N LEU A 67 -6.25 9.20 18.51
CA LEU A 67 -4.84 9.50 18.27
C LEU A 67 -4.23 10.35 19.40
N ALA A 68 -4.95 11.36 19.89
CA ALA A 68 -4.51 12.23 20.98
C ALA A 68 -4.53 11.57 22.37
N CYS A 69 -5.32 10.50 22.56
CA CYS A 69 -5.49 9.87 23.87
C CYS A 69 -4.29 9.05 24.35
N ASP A 70 -3.68 9.43 25.48
CA ASP A 70 -2.51 8.74 26.06
C ASP A 70 -2.86 7.66 27.09
N ASP A 71 -4.14 7.44 27.41
CA ASP A 71 -4.55 6.42 28.39
C ASP A 71 -4.10 5.01 27.95
N ALA A 72 -3.37 4.32 28.83
CA ALA A 72 -2.76 3.04 28.51
C ALA A 72 -3.78 1.93 28.23
N GLN A 73 -4.95 1.95 28.89
CA GLN A 73 -6.00 0.96 28.67
C GLN A 73 -6.70 1.21 27.35
N VAL A 74 -7.05 2.46 27.04
CA VAL A 74 -7.61 2.86 25.74
C VAL A 74 -6.66 2.48 24.60
N ASN A 75 -5.36 2.76 24.74
CA ASN A 75 -4.37 2.38 23.73
C ASN A 75 -4.22 0.85 23.56
N ALA A 76 -4.37 0.07 24.63
CA ALA A 76 -4.44 -1.39 24.53
C ALA A 76 -5.72 -1.85 23.82
N GLU A 77 -6.86 -1.21 24.08
CA GLU A 77 -8.12 -1.47 23.39
C GLU A 77 -8.05 -1.10 21.89
N ILE A 78 -7.39 0.00 21.52
CA ILE A 78 -7.12 0.38 20.12
C ILE A 78 -6.35 -0.73 19.41
N ARG A 79 -5.24 -1.20 20.00
CA ARG A 79 -4.42 -2.28 19.41
C ARG A 79 -5.21 -3.58 19.26
N GLN A 80 -6.05 -3.92 20.24
CA GLN A 80 -6.89 -5.11 20.16
C GLN A 80 -7.96 -4.99 19.07
N LEU A 81 -8.65 -3.85 19.01
CA LEU A 81 -9.67 -3.61 18.00
C LEU A 81 -9.09 -3.65 16.59
N ALA A 82 -7.90 -3.07 16.38
CA ALA A 82 -7.25 -3.10 15.08
C ALA A 82 -6.87 -4.53 14.64
N ARG A 83 -6.40 -5.38 15.58
CA ARG A 83 -6.21 -6.83 15.37
C ARG A 83 -7.51 -7.51 14.95
N ASP A 84 -8.59 -7.26 15.68
CA ASP A 84 -9.88 -7.90 15.44
C ASP A 84 -10.44 -7.50 14.05
N VAL A 85 -10.35 -6.21 13.70
CA VAL A 85 -10.75 -5.69 12.38
C VAL A 85 -9.88 -6.30 11.28
N LYS A 86 -8.54 -6.34 11.45
CA LYS A 86 -7.67 -7.00 10.48
C LYS A 86 -8.08 -8.47 10.28
N GLN A 87 -8.36 -9.19 11.36
CA GLN A 87 -8.74 -10.58 11.29
C GLN A 87 -10.08 -10.78 10.56
N ALA A 88 -11.07 -9.93 10.82
CA ALA A 88 -12.38 -10.02 10.18
C ALA A 88 -12.33 -9.76 8.66
N TYR A 89 -11.47 -8.85 8.21
CA TYR A 89 -11.43 -8.42 6.79
C TYR A 89 -10.35 -9.14 5.97
N TYR A 90 -9.19 -9.37 6.57
CA TYR A 90 -8.01 -9.91 5.88
C TYR A 90 -7.62 -11.29 6.40
N GLY A 91 -8.02 -11.63 7.62
CA GLY A 91 -7.50 -12.79 8.33
C GLY A 91 -5.99 -12.72 8.51
N ASN A 92 -5.36 -13.88 8.46
CA ASN A 92 -3.91 -14.04 8.53
C ASN A 92 -3.22 -13.79 7.18
N ARG A 93 -3.94 -13.41 6.13
CA ARG A 93 -3.37 -13.23 4.79
C ARG A 93 -2.51 -11.97 4.72
N VAL A 94 -1.34 -12.08 4.10
CA VAL A 94 -0.45 -10.97 3.77
C VAL A 94 -0.06 -11.04 2.30
N VAL A 95 -0.39 -10.01 1.53
CA VAL A 95 -0.10 -9.97 0.09
C VAL A 95 1.32 -9.46 -0.16
N LEU A 96 2.09 -10.17 -0.98
CA LEU A 96 3.47 -9.83 -1.32
C LEU A 96 3.55 -9.16 -2.70
N PHE A 97 4.41 -8.14 -2.81
CA PHE A 97 4.78 -7.49 -4.07
C PHE A 97 6.25 -7.04 -4.04
N ALA A 98 6.77 -6.53 -5.15
CA ALA A 98 8.06 -5.85 -5.21
C ALA A 98 7.94 -4.51 -5.96
N PRO A 99 8.64 -3.45 -5.53
CA PRO A 99 8.80 -2.26 -6.33
C PRO A 99 9.75 -2.52 -7.50
N LEU A 100 9.50 -1.94 -8.66
CA LEU A 100 10.39 -1.96 -9.83
C LEU A 100 10.66 -0.51 -10.27
N TYR A 101 11.87 -0.04 -9.99
CA TYR A 101 12.32 1.30 -10.34
C TYR A 101 12.79 1.35 -11.79
N LEU A 102 12.00 2.00 -12.65
CA LEU A 102 12.28 2.11 -14.08
C LEU A 102 13.29 3.21 -14.41
N SER A 103 13.22 4.31 -13.67
CA SER A 103 14.03 5.51 -13.95
C SER A 103 14.09 6.44 -12.75
N ASN A 104 15.29 6.96 -12.49
CA ASN A 104 15.52 7.99 -11.47
C ASN A 104 15.72 9.40 -12.06
N TYR A 105 15.45 9.60 -13.35
CA TYR A 105 15.36 10.94 -13.92
C TYR A 105 14.18 11.69 -13.31
N CYS A 106 14.43 12.86 -12.75
CA CYS A 106 13.41 13.68 -12.09
C CYS A 106 13.77 15.16 -12.18
N VAL A 107 12.80 16.01 -12.55
CA VAL A 107 12.96 17.46 -12.64
C VAL A 107 12.57 18.19 -11.36
N ASN A 108 11.96 17.50 -10.39
CA ASN A 108 11.49 18.10 -9.14
C ASN A 108 12.62 18.34 -8.13
N GLY A 109 12.41 19.33 -7.27
CA GLY A 109 13.34 19.72 -6.21
C GLY A 109 12.98 19.20 -4.82
N CYS A 110 12.32 18.05 -4.70
CA CYS A 110 11.80 17.54 -3.41
C CYS A 110 12.93 17.42 -2.35
N LEU A 111 12.78 18.08 -1.21
CA LEU A 111 13.87 18.18 -0.21
C LEU A 111 14.16 16.89 0.57
N TYR A 112 13.33 15.86 0.41
CA TYR A 112 13.40 14.59 1.14
C TYR A 112 13.71 13.39 0.23
N CYS A 113 13.92 13.62 -1.07
CA CYS A 113 14.08 12.56 -2.06
C CYS A 113 15.44 12.71 -2.75
N PRO A 114 16.30 11.70 -2.72
CA PRO A 114 17.65 11.83 -3.27
C PRO A 114 17.64 11.89 -4.81
N TYR A 115 16.52 11.53 -5.46
CA TYR A 115 16.35 11.72 -6.90
C TYR A 115 16.05 13.16 -7.29
N HIS A 116 16.01 14.13 -6.38
CA HIS A 116 15.75 15.52 -6.73
C HIS A 116 16.75 16.06 -7.75
N ALA A 117 16.31 16.99 -8.59
CA ALA A 117 17.04 17.46 -9.79
C ALA A 117 18.43 18.06 -9.51
N LYS A 118 18.70 18.50 -8.27
CA LYS A 118 19.99 19.06 -7.84
C LYS A 118 21.02 18.02 -7.39
N ASN A 119 20.60 16.80 -7.04
CA ASN A 119 21.52 15.76 -6.57
C ASN A 119 22.37 15.30 -7.76
N ARG A 120 23.70 15.30 -7.56
CA ARG A 120 24.72 14.89 -8.53
C ARG A 120 25.55 13.69 -8.05
N ASP A 121 25.28 13.20 -6.84
CA ASP A 121 25.93 12.05 -6.23
C ASP A 121 25.32 10.75 -6.74
N ILE A 122 24.01 10.74 -7.04
CA ILE A 122 23.33 9.60 -7.66
C ILE A 122 23.40 9.69 -9.20
N PRO A 123 23.97 8.68 -9.90
CA PRO A 123 23.96 8.62 -11.36
C PRO A 123 22.54 8.47 -11.90
N ARG A 124 22.24 9.20 -12.99
CA ARG A 124 20.93 9.10 -13.65
C ARG A 124 20.87 7.87 -14.56
N ARG A 125 19.88 7.03 -14.34
CA ARG A 125 19.65 5.77 -15.05
C ARG A 125 18.17 5.64 -15.41
N LYS A 126 17.95 5.11 -16.62
CA LYS A 126 16.64 4.72 -17.16
C LYS A 126 16.80 3.35 -17.79
N LEU A 127 15.90 2.42 -17.49
CA LEU A 127 15.92 1.09 -18.05
C LEU A 127 15.43 1.10 -19.50
N THR A 128 16.13 0.37 -20.37
CA THR A 128 15.59 0.00 -21.69
C THR A 128 14.53 -1.10 -21.55
N GLN A 129 13.75 -1.36 -22.60
CA GLN A 129 12.77 -2.47 -22.55
C GLN A 129 13.44 -3.84 -22.37
N ASP A 130 14.69 -4.01 -22.84
CA ASP A 130 15.46 -5.23 -22.62
C ASP A 130 15.92 -5.35 -21.16
N ASP A 131 16.34 -4.24 -20.54
CA ASP A 131 16.65 -4.21 -19.12
C ASP A 131 15.41 -4.51 -18.28
N ILE A 132 14.26 -3.90 -18.61
CA ILE A 132 12.97 -4.17 -17.93
C ILE A 132 12.63 -5.65 -18.03
N ARG A 133 12.83 -6.27 -19.20
CA ARG A 133 12.63 -7.71 -19.36
C ARG A 133 13.54 -8.49 -18.42
N ALA A 134 14.83 -8.18 -18.36
CA ALA A 134 15.77 -8.85 -17.46
C ALA A 134 15.38 -8.71 -15.98
N GLU A 135 14.98 -7.51 -15.54
CA GLU A 135 14.49 -7.26 -14.19
C GLU A 135 13.24 -8.10 -13.88
N VAL A 136 12.28 -8.13 -14.82
CA VAL A 136 11.04 -8.91 -14.66
C VAL A 136 11.31 -10.41 -14.64
N LEU A 137 12.27 -10.90 -15.42
CA LEU A 137 12.71 -12.29 -15.37
C LEU A 137 13.26 -12.64 -13.98
N ALA A 138 14.14 -11.80 -13.42
CA ALA A 138 14.70 -11.99 -12.08
C ALA A 138 13.61 -11.98 -10.99
N LEU A 139 12.66 -11.05 -11.08
CA LEU A 139 11.51 -10.96 -10.17
C LEU A 139 10.58 -12.18 -10.30
N GLN A 140 10.35 -12.68 -11.51
CA GLN A 140 9.56 -13.90 -11.74
C GLN A 140 10.28 -15.15 -11.21
N ASP A 141 11.60 -15.22 -11.32
CA ASP A 141 12.43 -16.30 -10.78
C ASP A 141 12.51 -16.29 -9.26
N ALA A 142 12.39 -15.13 -8.62
CA ALA A 142 12.19 -15.04 -7.19
C ALA A 142 10.80 -15.52 -6.76
N GLY A 143 9.80 -15.49 -7.66
CA GLY A 143 8.43 -15.94 -7.44
C GLY A 143 7.38 -14.84 -7.36
N HIS A 144 7.75 -13.58 -7.63
CA HIS A 144 6.79 -12.47 -7.62
C HIS A 144 5.73 -12.61 -8.72
N LYS A 145 4.49 -12.21 -8.39
CA LYS A 145 3.35 -12.10 -9.33
C LYS A 145 2.75 -10.69 -9.36
N ARG A 146 3.23 -9.77 -8.51
CA ARG A 146 2.71 -8.42 -8.33
C ARG A 146 3.87 -7.44 -8.26
N LEU A 147 3.83 -6.40 -9.07
CA LEU A 147 4.83 -5.33 -9.07
C LEU A 147 4.18 -3.97 -8.80
N ALA A 148 4.96 -3.05 -8.25
CA ALA A 148 4.67 -1.63 -8.22
C ALA A 148 5.75 -0.90 -9.02
N VAL A 149 5.39 -0.34 -10.16
CA VAL A 149 6.29 0.45 -11.00
C VAL A 149 6.53 1.80 -10.36
N GLU A 150 7.80 2.20 -10.27
CA GLU A 150 8.25 3.46 -9.69
C GLU A 150 9.10 4.21 -10.75
N ALA A 151 8.79 5.48 -11.00
CA ALA A 151 9.58 6.32 -11.89
C ALA A 151 9.58 7.80 -11.46
N GLY A 152 10.74 8.46 -11.57
CA GLY A 152 10.84 9.91 -11.37
C GLY A 152 10.09 10.71 -12.44
N GLU A 153 9.73 11.95 -12.12
CA GLU A 153 9.00 12.83 -13.03
C GLU A 153 9.97 13.58 -13.95
N ASP A 154 10.08 13.16 -15.20
CA ASP A 154 10.83 13.87 -16.22
C ASP A 154 10.15 13.65 -17.58
N PRO A 155 9.42 14.64 -18.13
CA PRO A 155 8.68 14.47 -19.39
C PRO A 155 9.57 14.13 -20.60
N ARG A 156 10.88 14.44 -20.55
CA ARG A 156 11.81 14.14 -21.64
C ARG A 156 12.32 12.70 -21.56
N HIS A 157 12.69 12.25 -20.37
CA HIS A 157 13.28 10.94 -20.18
C HIS A 157 12.23 9.87 -19.89
N ASN A 158 11.17 10.21 -19.17
CA ASN A 158 10.10 9.33 -18.72
C ASN A 158 8.72 9.80 -19.26
N PRO A 159 8.55 9.98 -20.59
CA PRO A 159 7.24 10.31 -21.14
C PRO A 159 6.26 9.16 -20.87
N LEU A 160 4.96 9.46 -20.90
CA LEU A 160 3.91 8.46 -20.66
C LEU A 160 4.06 7.23 -21.57
N ASP A 161 4.38 7.42 -22.85
CA ASP A 161 4.59 6.34 -23.82
C ASP A 161 5.62 5.32 -23.33
N TYR A 162 6.71 5.77 -22.69
CA TYR A 162 7.71 4.88 -22.11
C TYR A 162 7.13 4.08 -20.94
N ILE A 163 6.31 4.69 -20.07
CA ILE A 163 5.66 4.00 -18.96
C ILE A 163 4.67 2.96 -19.49
N LEU A 164 3.88 3.30 -20.50
CA LEU A 164 2.92 2.38 -21.14
C LEU A 164 3.63 1.21 -21.82
N GLU A 165 4.70 1.47 -22.58
CA GLU A 165 5.54 0.43 -23.19
C GLU A 165 6.17 -0.46 -22.12
N SER A 166 6.63 0.12 -20.99
CA SER A 166 7.19 -0.64 -19.87
C SER A 166 6.15 -1.58 -19.23
N ILE A 167 4.92 -1.11 -19.03
CA ILE A 167 3.81 -1.95 -18.53
C ILE A 167 3.53 -3.10 -19.51
N GLN A 168 3.52 -2.83 -20.81
CA GLN A 168 3.36 -3.86 -21.84
C GLN A 168 4.49 -4.89 -21.80
N THR A 169 5.75 -4.46 -21.64
CA THR A 169 6.91 -5.35 -21.48
C THR A 169 6.78 -6.21 -20.22
N ILE A 170 6.37 -5.63 -19.09
CA ILE A 170 6.16 -6.36 -17.84
C ILE A 170 5.08 -7.44 -18.00
N TYR A 171 3.92 -7.08 -18.57
CA TYR A 171 2.84 -8.03 -18.81
C TYR A 171 3.12 -9.02 -19.94
N GLY A 172 4.01 -8.70 -20.89
CA GLY A 172 4.41 -9.59 -21.98
C GLY A 172 5.50 -10.58 -21.59
N THR A 173 6.29 -10.27 -20.57
CA THR A 173 7.41 -11.12 -20.12
C THR A 173 6.90 -12.34 -19.37
N ARG A 174 7.33 -13.54 -19.79
CA ARG A 174 7.00 -14.83 -19.17
C ARG A 174 8.25 -15.67 -19.07
N HIS A 175 8.41 -16.37 -17.95
CA HIS A 175 9.54 -17.27 -17.74
C HIS A 175 9.15 -18.45 -16.87
N ARG A 176 9.27 -19.66 -17.40
CA ARG A 176 8.84 -20.90 -16.73
C ARG A 176 7.36 -20.78 -16.29
N ASN A 177 7.08 -20.95 -15.00
CA ASN A 177 5.76 -20.74 -14.38
C ASN A 177 5.54 -19.29 -13.87
N GLY A 178 6.48 -18.40 -14.18
CA GLY A 178 6.50 -16.99 -13.83
C GLY A 178 5.59 -16.13 -14.71
N ALA A 179 4.81 -15.27 -14.08
CA ALA A 179 4.03 -14.24 -14.74
C ALA A 179 3.72 -13.12 -13.75
N ILE A 180 3.95 -11.87 -14.15
CA ILE A 180 3.40 -10.72 -13.44
C ILE A 180 1.92 -10.60 -13.81
N ARG A 181 1.06 -10.62 -12.80
CA ARG A 181 -0.41 -10.71 -12.93
C ARG A 181 -1.11 -9.42 -12.49
N ARG A 182 -0.40 -8.47 -11.90
CA ARG A 182 -0.89 -7.12 -11.55
C ARG A 182 0.29 -6.16 -11.45
N VAL A 183 0.20 -5.03 -12.15
CA VAL A 183 1.16 -3.94 -12.09
C VAL A 183 0.48 -2.71 -11.50
N ASN A 184 0.84 -2.35 -10.28
CA ASN A 184 0.51 -1.03 -9.73
C ASN A 184 1.49 0.00 -10.31
N VAL A 185 1.09 1.26 -10.39
CA VAL A 185 1.90 2.33 -10.97
C VAL A 185 1.97 3.50 -10.01
N ASN A 186 3.19 3.89 -9.64
CA ASN A 186 3.50 5.07 -8.86
C ASN A 186 4.34 6.03 -9.72
N ILE A 187 3.64 6.99 -10.30
CA ILE A 187 4.22 8.10 -11.08
C ILE A 187 3.55 9.40 -10.63
N ALA A 188 4.22 10.53 -10.87
CA ALA A 188 3.72 11.84 -10.48
C ALA A 188 2.31 12.16 -11.03
N ALA A 189 1.64 13.11 -10.38
CA ALA A 189 0.31 13.58 -10.75
C ALA A 189 0.28 14.05 -12.21
N THR A 190 -0.66 13.49 -12.99
CA THR A 190 -0.77 13.76 -14.42
C THR A 190 -2.20 14.12 -14.83
N SER A 191 -2.41 14.30 -16.14
CA SER A 191 -3.70 14.69 -16.71
C SER A 191 -4.69 13.53 -16.73
N GLU A 192 -5.98 13.86 -16.79
CA GLU A 192 -7.05 12.87 -16.96
C GLU A 192 -6.84 12.01 -18.22
N ASP A 193 -6.34 12.61 -19.31
CA ASP A 193 -6.04 11.86 -20.54
C ASP A 193 -4.94 10.81 -20.34
N ALA A 194 -3.87 11.17 -19.63
CA ALA A 194 -2.82 10.22 -19.29
C ALA A 194 -3.36 9.09 -18.38
N TYR A 195 -4.26 9.41 -17.45
CA TYR A 195 -4.92 8.39 -16.64
C TYR A 195 -5.84 7.47 -17.46
N ARG A 196 -6.56 7.98 -18.47
CA ARG A 196 -7.35 7.12 -19.38
C ARG A 196 -6.45 6.14 -20.14
N GLN A 197 -5.27 6.59 -20.57
CA GLN A 197 -4.28 5.73 -21.22
C GLN A 197 -3.71 4.68 -20.25
N LEU A 198 -3.42 5.04 -19.00
CA LEU A 198 -3.02 4.09 -17.95
C LEU A 198 -4.12 3.06 -17.66
N LYS A 199 -5.39 3.48 -17.60
CA LYS A 199 -6.52 2.55 -17.47
C LYS A 199 -6.60 1.58 -18.65
N ALA A 200 -6.41 2.08 -19.87
CA ALA A 200 -6.39 1.26 -21.08
C ALA A 200 -5.21 0.26 -21.12
N ALA A 201 -4.10 0.60 -20.45
CA ALA A 201 -2.96 -0.29 -20.23
C ALA A 201 -3.14 -1.28 -19.07
N GLU A 202 -4.36 -1.40 -18.51
CA GLU A 202 -4.70 -2.44 -17.55
C GLU A 202 -3.79 -2.41 -16.29
N ILE A 203 -3.59 -1.21 -15.74
CA ILE A 203 -2.92 -1.07 -14.45
C ILE A 203 -3.78 -1.62 -13.31
N GLY A 204 -3.13 -2.09 -12.26
CA GLY A 204 -3.75 -2.56 -11.03
C GLY A 204 -4.25 -1.43 -10.15
N THR A 205 -3.32 -0.66 -9.58
CA THR A 205 -3.63 0.48 -8.69
C THR A 205 -2.80 1.68 -9.13
N TYR A 206 -3.40 2.85 -9.28
CA TYR A 206 -2.63 4.09 -9.37
C TYR A 206 -2.30 4.56 -7.95
N VAL A 207 -1.02 4.62 -7.63
CA VAL A 207 -0.52 5.03 -6.32
C VAL A 207 0.10 6.40 -6.45
N LEU A 208 -0.29 7.31 -5.56
CA LEU A 208 0.35 8.62 -5.44
C LEU A 208 0.35 8.99 -3.96
N PHE A 209 1.53 9.27 -3.43
CA PHE A 209 1.63 9.79 -2.07
C PHE A 209 1.42 11.28 -2.11
N GLN A 210 0.54 11.79 -1.25
CA GLN A 210 0.40 13.22 -1.02
C GLN A 210 1.69 13.80 -0.43
N GLU A 211 2.48 12.96 0.25
CA GLU A 211 3.68 13.32 1.00
C GLU A 211 3.34 14.10 2.28
N THR A 212 2.73 15.28 2.13
CA THR A 212 2.16 16.11 3.20
C THR A 212 0.90 16.85 2.72
N TYR A 213 -0.15 16.81 3.52
CA TYR A 213 -1.42 17.52 3.33
C TYR A 213 -1.36 18.98 3.81
N ARG A 214 -0.29 19.39 4.48
CA ARG A 214 -0.15 20.79 4.91
C ARG A 214 0.41 21.61 3.77
N ARG A 215 -0.44 22.37 3.06
CA ARG A 215 -0.06 23.18 1.88
C ARG A 215 1.24 23.97 2.05
N THR A 216 1.37 24.74 3.12
CA THR A 216 2.56 25.57 3.36
C THR A 216 3.84 24.75 3.51
N CYS A 217 3.75 23.55 4.08
CA CYS A 217 4.87 22.63 4.17
C CYS A 217 5.11 21.90 2.84
N TYR A 218 4.04 21.52 2.13
CA TYR A 218 4.14 20.94 0.80
C TYR A 218 4.90 21.86 -0.16
N GLU A 219 4.54 23.14 -0.25
CA GLU A 219 5.19 24.12 -1.12
C GLU A 219 6.67 24.33 -0.74
N ARG A 220 6.97 24.31 0.57
CA ARG A 220 8.37 24.40 1.06
C ARG A 220 9.18 23.15 0.71
N LEU A 221 8.60 21.96 0.85
CA LEU A 221 9.27 20.68 0.58
C LEU A 221 9.37 20.35 -0.91
N HIS A 222 8.58 21.02 -1.75
CA HIS A 222 8.57 20.88 -3.21
C HIS A 222 8.85 22.23 -3.91
N PRO A 223 10.03 22.85 -3.71
CA PRO A 223 10.30 24.22 -4.12
C PRO A 223 10.35 24.45 -5.65
N THR A 224 10.54 23.39 -6.45
CA THR A 224 10.69 23.50 -7.91
C THR A 224 10.17 22.26 -8.63
N GLY A 225 9.73 22.44 -9.88
CA GLY A 225 9.22 21.38 -10.75
C GLY A 225 7.69 21.26 -10.70
N PRO A 226 7.07 20.44 -11.55
CA PRO A 226 5.61 20.32 -11.61
C PRO A 226 4.97 19.91 -10.28
N LYS A 227 5.68 19.11 -9.46
CA LYS A 227 5.22 18.68 -8.14
C LYS A 227 5.04 19.84 -7.14
N SER A 228 5.53 21.06 -7.42
CA SER A 228 5.34 22.20 -6.50
C SER A 228 3.89 22.66 -6.37
N ASP A 229 3.02 22.31 -7.32
CA ASP A 229 1.60 22.67 -7.28
C ASP A 229 0.82 21.72 -6.36
N TYR A 230 0.52 22.19 -5.15
CA TYR A 230 -0.23 21.45 -4.15
C TYR A 230 -1.62 21.02 -4.65
N ALA A 231 -2.36 21.92 -5.32
CA ALA A 231 -3.72 21.63 -5.74
C ALA A 231 -3.73 20.58 -6.86
N TRP A 232 -2.86 20.77 -7.86
CA TRP A 232 -2.68 19.78 -8.93
C TRP A 232 -2.35 18.39 -8.40
N HIS A 233 -1.47 18.30 -7.40
CA HIS A 233 -1.06 17.02 -6.81
C HIS A 233 -2.16 16.40 -5.96
N THR A 234 -2.85 17.19 -5.13
CA THR A 234 -3.91 16.69 -4.23
C THR A 234 -5.15 16.23 -5.00
N GLU A 235 -5.53 16.94 -6.07
CA GLU A 235 -6.68 16.61 -6.93
C GLU A 235 -6.36 15.50 -7.96
N ALA A 236 -5.19 14.88 -7.89
CA ALA A 236 -4.76 13.88 -8.86
C ALA A 236 -5.59 12.60 -8.82
N HIS A 237 -6.07 12.20 -7.64
CA HIS A 237 -6.91 11.02 -7.47
C HIS A 237 -8.31 11.23 -8.04
N ASP A 238 -8.89 12.43 -7.93
CA ASP A 238 -10.12 12.82 -8.63
C ASP A 238 -9.98 12.64 -10.14
N ARG A 239 -8.89 13.16 -10.72
CA ARG A 239 -8.63 13.02 -12.15
C ARG A 239 -8.43 11.55 -12.55
N ALA A 240 -7.78 10.75 -11.71
CA ALA A 240 -7.58 9.32 -11.97
C ALA A 240 -8.91 8.55 -11.93
N MET A 241 -9.75 8.80 -10.93
CA MET A 241 -11.07 8.17 -10.80
C MET A 241 -12.05 8.63 -11.88
N ALA A 242 -12.06 9.92 -12.24
CA ALA A 242 -12.82 10.45 -13.36
C ALA A 242 -12.42 9.80 -14.70
N ALA A 243 -11.12 9.48 -14.87
CA ALA A 243 -10.60 8.73 -16.01
C ALA A 243 -10.93 7.23 -16.00
N GLY A 244 -11.60 6.72 -14.95
CA GLY A 244 -12.01 5.33 -14.80
C GLY A 244 -11.00 4.43 -14.08
N ILE A 245 -9.92 4.97 -13.50
CA ILE A 245 -9.06 4.22 -12.59
C ILE A 245 -9.74 4.13 -11.22
N ASP A 246 -10.28 2.97 -10.93
CA ASP A 246 -11.18 2.69 -9.81
C ASP A 246 -10.45 2.13 -8.57
N ASP A 247 -9.23 1.62 -8.76
CA ASP A 247 -8.32 1.25 -7.68
C ASP A 247 -7.22 2.33 -7.56
N VAL A 248 -7.30 3.16 -6.52
CA VAL A 248 -6.26 4.16 -6.19
C VAL A 248 -5.60 3.92 -4.84
N GLY A 249 -4.36 4.38 -4.70
CA GLY A 249 -3.56 4.29 -3.48
C GLY A 249 -3.14 5.65 -2.96
N LEU A 250 -3.53 5.98 -1.73
CA LEU A 250 -3.05 7.16 -1.01
C LEU A 250 -1.76 6.83 -0.26
N GLY A 251 -1.04 7.87 0.17
CA GLY A 251 0.03 7.72 1.15
C GLY A 251 0.53 9.06 1.68
N VAL A 252 1.17 9.00 2.84
CA VAL A 252 1.83 10.12 3.52
C VAL A 252 3.26 9.69 3.82
N LEU A 253 4.23 10.57 3.59
CA LEU A 253 5.61 10.33 4.04
C LEU A 253 5.75 10.84 5.47
N PHE A 254 5.48 9.94 6.43
CA PHE A 254 5.59 10.26 7.85
C PHE A 254 7.04 10.58 8.20
N GLY A 255 7.26 11.59 9.04
CA GLY A 255 8.61 12.08 9.34
C GLY A 255 8.92 13.46 8.78
N LEU A 256 8.22 13.89 7.73
CA LEU A 256 8.44 15.23 7.14
C LEU A 256 7.86 16.35 8.01
N GLU A 257 6.64 16.13 8.50
CA GLU A 257 5.82 17.12 9.20
C GLU A 257 5.06 16.46 10.38
N GLY A 258 4.30 17.25 11.13
CA GLY A 258 3.54 16.77 12.29
C GLY A 258 2.49 15.71 11.94
N TYR A 259 2.71 14.47 12.41
CA TYR A 259 1.92 13.29 12.07
C TYR A 259 0.40 13.43 12.32
N ALA A 260 -0.01 14.22 13.31
CA ALA A 260 -1.43 14.38 13.64
C ALA A 260 -2.20 15.13 12.55
N TYR A 261 -1.60 16.18 11.97
CA TYR A 261 -2.18 16.92 10.85
C TYR A 261 -2.31 16.02 9.62
N GLU A 262 -1.25 15.26 9.33
CA GLU A 262 -1.21 14.35 8.19
C GLU A 262 -2.20 13.20 8.32
N PHE A 263 -2.38 12.69 9.53
CA PHE A 263 -3.37 11.65 9.82
C PHE A 263 -4.80 12.14 9.55
N VAL A 264 -5.15 13.36 9.97
CA VAL A 264 -6.45 13.96 9.68
C VAL A 264 -6.64 14.13 8.17
N GLY A 265 -5.67 14.78 7.49
CA GLY A 265 -5.75 15.03 6.05
C GLY A 265 -5.87 13.74 5.23
N LEU A 266 -5.16 12.68 5.63
CA LEU A 266 -5.25 11.36 5.02
C LEU A 266 -6.65 10.75 5.13
N LEU A 267 -7.29 10.84 6.31
CA LEU A 267 -8.65 10.35 6.51
C LEU A 267 -9.67 11.21 5.77
N MET A 268 -9.54 12.54 5.78
CA MET A 268 -10.40 13.44 5.00
C MET A 268 -10.33 13.15 3.50
N HIS A 269 -9.14 12.85 2.97
CA HIS A 269 -9.00 12.48 1.55
C HIS A 269 -9.65 11.11 1.27
N ALA A 270 -9.51 10.14 2.17
CA ALA A 270 -10.21 8.86 2.01
C ALA A 270 -11.75 9.03 2.04
N GLU A 271 -12.26 9.85 2.96
CA GLU A 271 -13.68 10.21 3.05
C GLU A 271 -14.18 10.93 1.80
N HIS A 272 -13.37 11.84 1.24
CA HIS A 272 -13.67 12.56 0.00
C HIS A 272 -13.87 11.62 -1.19
N LEU A 273 -12.89 10.74 -1.45
CA LEU A 273 -12.98 9.80 -2.57
C LEU A 273 -14.22 8.91 -2.44
N GLU A 274 -14.53 8.46 -1.22
CA GLU A 274 -15.74 7.69 -0.99
C GLU A 274 -17.02 8.51 -1.20
N ALA A 275 -17.07 9.75 -0.73
CA ALA A 275 -18.23 10.62 -0.83
C ALA A 275 -18.55 11.06 -2.27
N VAL A 276 -17.53 11.16 -3.13
CA VAL A 276 -17.66 11.58 -4.54
C VAL A 276 -17.83 10.39 -5.48
N PHE A 277 -17.01 9.36 -5.33
CA PHE A 277 -16.95 8.23 -6.28
C PHE A 277 -17.66 6.97 -5.78
N GLY A 278 -18.16 6.95 -4.54
CA GLY A 278 -18.81 5.79 -3.92
C GLY A 278 -17.84 4.69 -3.46
N VAL A 279 -16.54 4.91 -3.65
CA VAL A 279 -15.46 4.01 -3.23
C VAL A 279 -14.27 4.83 -2.76
N GLY A 280 -13.81 4.56 -1.54
CA GLY A 280 -12.56 5.13 -1.01
C GLY A 280 -11.32 4.50 -1.65
N PRO A 281 -10.11 4.80 -1.13
CA PRO A 281 -8.88 4.27 -1.68
C PRO A 281 -8.78 2.74 -1.50
N HIS A 282 -8.26 2.06 -2.53
CA HIS A 282 -7.96 0.63 -2.47
C HIS A 282 -6.82 0.34 -1.48
N THR A 283 -5.83 1.23 -1.41
CA THR A 283 -4.72 1.13 -0.46
C THR A 283 -4.32 2.46 0.18
N ILE A 284 -3.78 2.39 1.39
CA ILE A 284 -3.02 3.46 2.03
C ILE A 284 -1.61 2.93 2.32
N SER A 285 -0.60 3.65 1.83
CA SER A 285 0.81 3.42 2.15
C SER A 285 1.24 4.31 3.30
N VAL A 286 2.03 3.76 4.23
CA VAL A 286 2.51 4.47 5.43
C VAL A 286 4.05 4.54 5.49
N PRO A 287 4.75 5.03 4.45
CA PRO A 287 6.21 5.14 4.50
C PRO A 287 6.67 6.15 5.56
N ARG A 288 7.74 5.84 6.30
CA ARG A 288 8.52 6.84 7.03
C ARG A 288 9.69 7.35 6.17
N VAL A 289 10.08 8.62 6.36
CA VAL A 289 11.32 9.16 5.78
C VAL A 289 12.50 8.31 6.25
N GLN A 290 13.41 7.99 5.33
CA GLN A 290 14.57 7.14 5.57
C GLN A 290 15.82 7.84 5.04
N PRO A 291 17.00 7.52 5.59
CA PRO A 291 18.26 8.00 5.03
C PRO A 291 18.38 7.60 3.56
N ALA A 292 18.96 8.49 2.76
CA ALA A 292 19.28 8.24 1.36
C ALA A 292 20.27 9.29 0.86
N SER A 293 21.40 8.92 0.24
CA SER A 293 22.38 9.87 -0.34
C SER A 293 22.57 11.17 0.47
N ASP A 294 22.08 12.32 -0.01
CA ASP A 294 22.18 13.65 0.60
C ASP A 294 21.02 14.01 1.55
N ILE A 295 20.16 13.05 1.88
CA ILE A 295 18.97 13.19 2.72
C ILE A 295 19.25 12.65 4.12
N ASP A 296 19.18 13.55 5.11
CA ASP A 296 19.16 13.21 6.54
C ASP A 296 17.74 13.32 7.10
N PRO A 297 17.11 12.20 7.53
CA PRO A 297 15.82 12.19 8.20
C PRO A 297 15.72 13.11 9.42
N ASN A 298 16.82 13.35 10.12
CA ASN A 298 16.84 14.19 11.32
C ASN A 298 16.80 15.69 11.00
N ALA A 299 16.96 16.05 9.72
CA ALA A 299 16.77 17.44 9.27
C ALA A 299 15.28 17.85 9.23
N PHE A 300 14.36 16.91 9.42
CA PHE A 300 12.92 17.15 9.45
C PHE A 300 12.39 17.12 10.89
N GLU A 301 11.48 18.03 11.23
CA GLU A 301 10.91 18.15 12.58
C GLU A 301 9.82 17.09 12.86
N GLY A 302 9.43 16.30 11.86
CA GLY A 302 8.26 15.42 11.88
C GLY A 302 8.50 13.97 12.30
N SER A 303 9.66 13.63 12.88
CA SER A 303 10.01 12.23 13.20
C SER A 303 8.88 11.54 14.00
N VAL A 304 8.55 10.30 13.63
CA VAL A 304 7.44 9.56 14.24
C VAL A 304 8.00 8.37 15.02
N PRO A 305 7.91 8.38 16.37
CA PRO A 305 8.31 7.25 17.19
C PRO A 305 7.53 5.98 16.85
N ASP A 306 8.12 4.81 17.05
CA ASP A 306 7.50 3.51 16.71
C ASP A 306 6.13 3.31 17.36
N GLU A 307 5.96 3.70 18.63
CA GLU A 307 4.69 3.55 19.35
C GLU A 307 3.57 4.41 18.74
N VAL A 308 3.92 5.62 18.30
CA VAL A 308 2.98 6.52 17.61
C VAL A 308 2.68 5.97 16.22
N PHE A 309 3.68 5.44 15.52
CA PHE A 309 3.51 4.85 14.20
C PHE A 309 2.60 3.62 14.22
N GLU A 310 2.77 2.74 15.21
CA GLU A 310 1.84 1.63 15.48
C GLU A 310 0.41 2.10 15.73
N LYS A 311 0.25 3.15 16.54
CA LYS A 311 -1.05 3.74 16.84
C LYS A 311 -1.71 4.30 15.57
N ILE A 312 -0.96 5.01 14.73
CA ILE A 312 -1.40 5.48 13.42
C ILE A 312 -1.86 4.29 12.56
N ILE A 313 -1.07 3.22 12.48
CA ILE A 313 -1.42 2.02 11.69
C ILE A 313 -2.72 1.41 12.20
N ALA A 314 -2.84 1.23 13.51
CA ALA A 314 -4.02 0.67 14.15
C ALA A 314 -5.26 1.53 13.86
N LEU A 315 -5.14 2.86 13.97
CA LEU A 315 -6.26 3.77 13.77
C LEU A 315 -6.66 3.90 12.29
N ILE A 316 -5.73 3.85 11.33
CA ILE A 316 -6.09 3.76 9.91
C ILE A 316 -6.88 2.49 9.65
N ARG A 317 -6.41 1.33 10.17
CA ARG A 317 -7.13 0.05 10.03
C ARG A 317 -8.54 0.12 10.62
N ILE A 318 -8.71 0.76 11.77
CA ILE A 318 -10.03 0.91 12.39
C ILE A 318 -10.91 1.87 11.59
N ALA A 319 -10.38 3.02 11.17
CA ALA A 319 -11.15 4.06 10.48
C ALA A 319 -11.60 3.59 9.08
N VAL A 320 -10.71 2.98 8.29
CA VAL A 320 -11.01 2.54 6.91
C VAL A 320 -10.76 1.04 6.75
N PRO A 321 -11.64 0.18 7.31
CA PRO A 321 -11.37 -1.24 7.51
C PRO A 321 -11.24 -2.05 6.21
N TYR A 322 -11.82 -1.58 5.10
CA TYR A 322 -11.72 -2.23 3.79
C TYR A 322 -10.46 -1.84 3.00
N THR A 323 -9.84 -0.70 3.32
CA THR A 323 -8.67 -0.19 2.62
C THR A 323 -7.44 -1.01 2.99
N GLY A 324 -6.77 -1.57 1.98
CA GLY A 324 -5.52 -2.29 2.19
C GLY A 324 -4.45 -1.34 2.74
N MET A 325 -3.60 -1.82 3.63
CA MET A 325 -2.45 -1.04 4.10
C MET A 325 -1.14 -1.67 3.64
N ILE A 326 -0.24 -0.82 3.15
CA ILE A 326 1.08 -1.19 2.62
C ILE A 326 2.18 -0.71 3.56
N ILE A 327 3.08 -1.61 3.94
CA ILE A 327 4.37 -1.28 4.57
C ILE A 327 5.50 -1.78 3.66
N SER A 328 6.54 -0.95 3.49
CA SER A 328 7.68 -1.28 2.65
C SER A 328 8.89 -1.72 3.48
N THR A 329 9.97 -2.09 2.79
CA THR A 329 11.30 -2.36 3.37
C THR A 329 12.04 -1.11 3.87
N ARG A 330 11.37 0.05 3.93
CA ARG A 330 11.81 1.20 4.73
C ARG A 330 11.92 0.85 6.21
N GLU A 331 11.05 -0.05 6.66
CA GLU A 331 10.94 -0.45 8.06
C GLU A 331 11.79 -1.68 8.36
N SER A 332 12.30 -1.74 9.60
CA SER A 332 13.02 -2.91 10.12
C SER A 332 12.12 -4.14 10.23
N GLU A 333 12.72 -5.32 10.30
CA GLU A 333 12.00 -6.57 10.54
C GLU A 333 11.10 -6.51 11.78
N SER A 334 11.60 -5.96 12.89
CA SER A 334 10.85 -5.86 14.14
C SER A 334 9.63 -4.92 14.02
N MET A 335 9.79 -3.77 13.36
CA MET A 335 8.69 -2.83 13.15
C MET A 335 7.66 -3.41 12.18
N ARG A 336 8.11 -4.10 11.12
CA ARG A 336 7.20 -4.82 10.21
C ARG A 336 6.41 -5.91 10.93
N ALA A 337 7.03 -6.69 11.82
CA ALA A 337 6.33 -7.70 12.63
C ALA A 337 5.20 -7.08 13.48
N ARG A 338 5.49 -5.97 14.17
CA ARG A 338 4.50 -5.23 14.97
C ARG A 338 3.35 -4.70 14.10
N ALA A 339 3.68 -4.08 12.96
CA ALA A 339 2.70 -3.51 12.04
C ALA A 339 1.76 -4.55 11.40
N LEU A 340 2.27 -5.76 11.11
CA LEU A 340 1.47 -6.88 10.61
C LEU A 340 0.36 -7.31 11.57
N GLN A 341 0.59 -7.17 12.88
CA GLN A 341 -0.44 -7.47 13.88
C GLN A 341 -1.55 -6.40 13.90
N LEU A 342 -1.23 -5.14 13.57
CA LEU A 342 -2.15 -4.03 13.80
C LEU A 342 -3.03 -3.67 12.60
N GLY A 343 -2.59 -3.90 11.37
CA GLY A 343 -3.41 -3.50 10.23
C GLY A 343 -2.83 -3.72 8.85
N ILE A 344 -1.52 -3.97 8.73
CA ILE A 344 -0.89 -4.17 7.44
C ILE A 344 -1.43 -5.40 6.73
N SER A 345 -1.74 -5.23 5.44
CA SER A 345 -2.33 -6.28 4.59
C SER A 345 -1.46 -6.65 3.38
N GLN A 346 -0.54 -5.76 3.00
CA GLN A 346 0.40 -5.97 1.92
C GLN A 346 1.79 -5.50 2.33
N ILE A 347 2.81 -6.24 1.94
CA ILE A 347 4.21 -5.89 2.22
C ILE A 347 5.07 -6.10 0.98
N SER A 348 6.12 -5.29 0.83
CA SER A 348 7.14 -5.58 -0.17
C SER A 348 8.12 -6.65 0.36
N GLY A 349 8.55 -7.59 -0.49
CA GLY A 349 9.51 -8.65 -0.13
C GLY A 349 10.68 -8.68 -1.10
N GLY A 350 11.89 -9.01 -0.64
CA GLY A 350 13.08 -9.09 -1.51
C GLY A 350 13.41 -7.79 -2.26
N SER A 351 13.00 -6.63 -1.72
CA SER A 351 12.96 -5.39 -2.48
C SER A 351 14.35 -4.82 -2.77
N ARG A 352 14.50 -4.26 -3.97
CA ARG A 352 15.65 -3.44 -4.39
C ARG A 352 15.13 -2.06 -4.80
N THR A 353 15.76 -1.01 -4.28
CA THR A 353 15.32 0.39 -4.43
C THR A 353 16.15 1.17 -5.44
N SER A 354 17.08 0.48 -6.10
CA SER A 354 17.91 0.97 -7.20
C SER A 354 17.27 0.72 -8.57
N VAL A 355 17.63 1.55 -9.55
CA VAL A 355 17.17 1.39 -10.95
C VAL A 355 17.94 0.25 -11.60
N GLY A 356 17.23 -0.80 -12.02
CA GLY A 356 17.86 -2.01 -12.56
C GLY A 356 18.52 -2.86 -11.48
N GLY A 357 17.87 -2.91 -10.32
CA GLY A 357 18.42 -3.57 -9.15
C GLY A 357 18.39 -5.08 -9.23
N TYR A 358 17.40 -5.73 -9.85
CA TYR A 358 17.07 -7.15 -9.64
C TYR A 358 17.83 -8.15 -10.49
N ALA A 359 18.25 -7.79 -11.71
CA ALA A 359 18.96 -8.68 -12.62
C ALA A 359 20.40 -8.97 -12.15
N GLU A 360 20.98 -8.09 -11.36
CA GLU A 360 22.32 -8.26 -10.78
C GLU A 360 22.28 -9.22 -9.58
N ALA A 361 23.25 -10.13 -9.50
CA ALA A 361 23.34 -11.04 -8.35
C ALA A 361 23.61 -10.25 -7.05
N GLU A 362 24.58 -9.33 -7.10
CA GLU A 362 24.90 -8.43 -6.00
C GLU A 362 23.93 -7.23 -5.99
N ARG A 363 23.60 -6.73 -4.80
CA ARG A 363 22.71 -5.57 -4.63
C ARG A 363 23.47 -4.30 -5.06
N PRO A 364 23.00 -3.55 -6.07
CA PRO A 364 23.62 -2.28 -6.41
C PRO A 364 23.17 -1.16 -5.47
N HIS A 365 24.12 -0.30 -5.09
CA HIS A 365 23.98 0.77 -4.10
C HIS A 365 24.16 2.18 -4.68
N ASP A 366 24.32 2.29 -6.00
CA ASP A 366 24.60 3.55 -6.67
C ASP A 366 23.34 4.40 -6.91
N THR A 367 22.18 3.76 -7.08
CA THR A 367 20.94 4.42 -7.52
C THR A 367 19.77 4.23 -6.56
N GLU A 368 19.98 3.82 -5.31
CA GLU A 368 18.89 3.58 -4.36
C GLU A 368 18.10 4.86 -4.03
N GLN A 369 16.76 4.77 -3.99
CA GLN A 369 15.91 5.89 -3.56
C GLN A 369 15.92 6.07 -2.03
N PHE A 370 16.19 5.00 -1.29
CA PHE A 370 16.31 4.99 0.17
C PHE A 370 17.03 3.73 0.63
N ASP A 371 17.63 3.82 1.82
CA ASP A 371 18.33 2.70 2.46
C ASP A 371 17.33 1.61 2.87
N VAL A 372 17.54 0.40 2.36
CA VAL A 372 16.67 -0.75 2.63
C VAL A 372 16.99 -1.32 4.02
N SER A 373 16.04 -1.18 4.96
CA SER A 373 16.17 -1.70 6.33
C SER A 373 15.98 -3.21 6.43
N ASP A 374 15.10 -3.78 5.60
CA ASP A 374 14.87 -5.23 5.54
C ASP A 374 15.33 -5.78 4.18
N GLN A 375 16.50 -6.42 4.20
CA GLN A 375 17.19 -6.90 3.00
C GLN A 375 16.98 -8.39 2.73
N ARG A 376 16.14 -9.07 3.53
CA ARG A 376 15.84 -10.49 3.38
C ARG A 376 15.27 -10.79 1.99
N THR A 377 15.64 -11.95 1.47
CA THR A 377 15.13 -12.48 0.20
C THR A 377 13.63 -12.76 0.29
N LEU A 378 12.97 -12.97 -0.85
CA LEU A 378 11.55 -13.32 -0.87
C LEU A 378 11.29 -14.65 -0.14
N ASP A 379 12.17 -15.66 -0.28
CA ASP A 379 12.02 -16.96 0.38
C ASP A 379 12.08 -16.84 1.91
N GLU A 380 13.03 -16.07 2.42
CA GLU A 380 13.15 -15.76 3.86
C GLU A 380 11.91 -15.01 4.37
N ILE A 381 11.39 -14.02 3.63
CA ILE A 381 10.17 -13.29 3.99
C ILE A 381 8.94 -14.21 4.00
N VAL A 382 8.81 -15.10 3.02
CA VAL A 382 7.73 -16.10 2.98
C VAL A 382 7.81 -17.03 4.18
N GLY A 383 9.01 -17.55 4.48
CA GLY A 383 9.27 -18.37 5.66
C GLY A 383 8.92 -17.67 6.97
N TRP A 384 9.41 -16.45 7.15
CA TRP A 384 9.17 -15.59 8.33
C TRP A 384 7.69 -15.31 8.56
N LEU A 385 6.95 -14.94 7.50
CA LEU A 385 5.52 -14.70 7.62
C LEU A 385 4.77 -15.92 8.15
N MET A 386 5.16 -17.13 7.74
CA MET A 386 4.54 -18.36 8.24
C MET A 386 4.91 -18.65 9.70
N ASP A 387 6.14 -18.32 10.13
CA ASP A 387 6.55 -18.42 11.53
C ASP A 387 5.74 -17.46 12.43
N GLU A 388 5.42 -16.27 11.91
CA GLU A 388 4.57 -15.26 12.56
C GLU A 388 3.06 -15.60 12.49
N GLY A 389 2.68 -16.75 11.93
CA GLY A 389 1.30 -17.20 11.82
C GLY A 389 0.49 -16.57 10.69
N HIS A 390 1.14 -15.92 9.73
CA HIS A 390 0.52 -15.35 8.53
C HIS A 390 0.56 -16.32 7.34
N ILE A 391 -0.29 -16.05 6.34
CA ILE A 391 -0.37 -16.75 5.07
C ILE A 391 0.13 -15.82 3.97
N PRO A 392 1.36 -16.02 3.45
CA PRO A 392 1.87 -15.29 2.31
C PRO A 392 0.98 -15.51 1.09
N SER A 393 0.69 -14.45 0.34
CA SER A 393 -0.23 -14.50 -0.79
C SER A 393 0.30 -13.70 -1.98
N PHE A 394 0.23 -14.29 -3.16
CA PHE A 394 0.52 -13.63 -4.43
C PHE A 394 -0.76 -13.39 -5.27
N CYS A 395 -1.92 -13.47 -4.60
CA CYS A 395 -3.23 -13.37 -5.22
C CYS A 395 -3.43 -12.11 -6.08
N THR A 396 -4.01 -12.32 -7.27
CA THR A 396 -4.48 -11.30 -8.19
C THR A 396 -5.90 -11.59 -8.70
N ALA A 397 -6.66 -12.42 -7.97
CA ALA A 397 -7.96 -12.91 -8.40
C ALA A 397 -9.04 -11.82 -8.53
N CYS A 398 -9.01 -10.78 -7.68
CA CYS A 398 -9.96 -9.67 -7.78
C CYS A 398 -9.83 -8.95 -9.12
N TYR A 399 -8.60 -8.56 -9.47
CA TYR A 399 -8.27 -7.91 -10.74
C TYR A 399 -8.80 -8.69 -11.95
N ARG A 400 -8.53 -9.99 -11.99
CA ARG A 400 -8.87 -10.86 -13.15
C ARG A 400 -10.33 -11.30 -13.20
N ALA A 401 -11.07 -11.07 -12.12
CA ALA A 401 -12.51 -11.29 -12.07
C ALA A 401 -13.29 -9.99 -12.30
N GLY A 402 -12.61 -8.87 -12.62
CA GLY A 402 -13.25 -7.55 -12.77
C GLY A 402 -13.83 -7.02 -11.45
N ARG A 403 -13.29 -7.48 -10.31
CA ARG A 403 -13.60 -6.97 -8.96
C ARG A 403 -12.62 -5.86 -8.63
N THR A 404 -12.86 -4.68 -9.19
CA THR A 404 -12.14 -3.42 -8.96
C THR A 404 -13.14 -2.36 -8.51
N GLY A 405 -12.70 -1.30 -7.84
CA GLY A 405 -13.59 -0.20 -7.46
C GLY A 405 -14.82 -0.61 -6.65
N ASP A 406 -16.00 -0.14 -7.09
CA ASP A 406 -17.31 -0.40 -6.48
C ASP A 406 -17.63 -1.91 -6.38
N ARG A 407 -17.27 -2.70 -7.41
CA ARG A 407 -17.48 -4.16 -7.41
C ARG A 407 -16.60 -4.88 -6.40
N PHE A 408 -15.35 -4.43 -6.23
CA PHE A 408 -14.50 -4.95 -5.16
C PHE A 408 -15.12 -4.65 -3.80
N MET A 409 -15.60 -3.42 -3.62
CA MET A 409 -16.25 -3.04 -2.37
C MET A 409 -17.50 -3.88 -2.12
N GLU A 410 -18.43 -4.00 -3.08
CA GLU A 410 -19.65 -4.83 -2.95
C GLU A 410 -19.30 -6.27 -2.56
N PHE A 411 -18.28 -6.84 -3.19
CA PHE A 411 -17.76 -8.16 -2.85
C PHE A 411 -17.29 -8.23 -1.39
N CYS A 412 -16.47 -7.27 -0.94
CA CYS A 412 -16.01 -7.20 0.44
C CYS A 412 -17.17 -7.07 1.44
N LYS A 413 -18.17 -6.23 1.12
CA LYS A 413 -19.38 -5.97 1.92
C LYS A 413 -20.32 -7.17 2.02
N SER A 414 -20.14 -8.20 1.19
CA SER A 414 -20.97 -9.40 1.24
C SER A 414 -20.71 -10.28 2.47
N GLY A 415 -19.69 -9.97 3.28
CA GLY A 415 -19.26 -10.81 4.40
C GLY A 415 -18.54 -12.10 3.98
N ARG A 416 -18.40 -12.32 2.67
CA ARG A 416 -17.80 -13.54 2.08
C ARG A 416 -16.37 -13.33 1.62
N ILE A 417 -15.73 -12.22 1.97
CA ILE A 417 -14.36 -11.92 1.50
C ILE A 417 -13.38 -13.05 1.83
N LEU A 418 -13.49 -13.63 3.01
CA LEU A 418 -12.63 -14.72 3.46
C LEU A 418 -12.88 -16.01 2.68
N ASP A 419 -14.11 -16.28 2.21
CA ASP A 419 -14.46 -17.47 1.42
C ASP A 419 -13.76 -17.53 0.05
N TYR A 420 -13.21 -16.41 -0.41
CA TYR A 420 -12.46 -16.34 -1.67
C TYR A 420 -11.00 -15.99 -1.41
N CYS A 421 -10.73 -14.97 -0.58
CA CYS A 421 -9.39 -14.47 -0.40
C CYS A 421 -8.51 -15.42 0.41
N HIS A 422 -9.07 -16.16 1.36
CA HIS A 422 -8.33 -17.18 2.12
C HIS A 422 -7.92 -18.36 1.22
N PRO A 423 -8.83 -19.05 0.50
CA PRO A 423 -8.41 -20.14 -0.38
C PRO A 423 -7.50 -19.65 -1.51
N ASN A 424 -7.74 -18.47 -2.09
CA ASN A 424 -6.82 -17.91 -3.09
C ASN A 424 -5.40 -17.66 -2.53
N ALA A 425 -5.27 -17.28 -1.26
CA ALA A 425 -3.96 -17.16 -0.62
C ALA A 425 -3.26 -18.52 -0.58
N LEU A 426 -3.95 -19.58 -0.15
CA LEU A 426 -3.42 -20.95 -0.11
C LEU A 426 -2.99 -21.44 -1.50
N LEU A 427 -3.79 -21.18 -2.53
CA LEU A 427 -3.45 -21.56 -3.92
C LEU A 427 -2.19 -20.85 -4.39
N THR A 428 -2.10 -19.53 -4.21
CA THR A 428 -0.90 -18.80 -4.65
C THR A 428 0.34 -19.08 -3.82
N LEU A 429 0.18 -19.41 -2.55
CA LEU A 429 1.27 -19.92 -1.73
C LEU A 429 1.72 -21.29 -2.26
N ALA A 430 0.81 -22.22 -2.54
CA ALA A 430 1.14 -23.52 -3.11
C ALA A 430 1.93 -23.41 -4.42
N GLU A 431 1.53 -22.50 -5.32
CA GLU A 431 2.30 -22.20 -6.54
C GLU A 431 3.72 -21.76 -6.21
N TYR A 432 3.87 -20.84 -5.25
CA TYR A 432 5.18 -20.36 -4.83
C TYR A 432 6.06 -21.49 -4.28
N LEU A 433 5.50 -22.32 -3.40
CA LEU A 433 6.21 -23.43 -2.77
C LEU A 433 6.63 -24.51 -3.76
N SER A 434 5.84 -24.72 -4.83
CA SER A 434 6.17 -25.69 -5.87
C SER A 434 7.22 -25.20 -6.86
N ASP A 435 7.29 -23.90 -7.11
CA ASP A 435 8.09 -23.35 -8.21
C ASP A 435 9.38 -22.66 -7.76
N TYR A 436 9.41 -22.06 -6.56
CA TYR A 436 10.46 -21.10 -6.18
C TYR A 436 11.04 -21.31 -4.78
N ALA A 437 10.26 -21.87 -3.84
CA ALA A 437 10.69 -21.94 -2.45
C ALA A 437 11.87 -22.88 -2.22
N SER A 438 12.70 -22.57 -1.23
CA SER A 438 13.71 -23.51 -0.73
C SER A 438 13.06 -24.75 -0.12
N PRO A 439 13.76 -25.90 -0.03
CA PRO A 439 13.18 -27.12 0.56
C PRO A 439 12.68 -26.97 2.00
N GLU A 440 13.27 -26.06 2.77
CA GLU A 440 12.83 -25.74 4.13
C GLU A 440 11.51 -24.96 4.12
N VAL A 441 11.45 -23.86 3.38
CA VAL A 441 10.24 -23.02 3.25
C VAL A 441 9.11 -23.80 2.61
N ALA A 442 9.38 -24.62 1.59
CA ALA A 442 8.41 -25.51 0.95
C ALA A 442 7.75 -26.44 1.97
N ARG A 443 8.54 -27.15 2.79
CA ARG A 443 8.03 -28.08 3.80
C ARG A 443 7.17 -27.36 4.84
N LYS A 444 7.64 -26.22 5.34
CA LYS A 444 6.90 -25.37 6.28
C LYS A 444 5.58 -24.92 5.67
N GLY A 445 5.61 -24.38 4.46
CA GLY A 445 4.43 -23.83 3.80
C GLY A 445 3.38 -24.87 3.44
N TRP A 446 3.78 -26.09 3.05
CA TRP A 446 2.81 -27.16 2.83
C TRP A 446 2.10 -27.57 4.13
N ALA A 447 2.82 -27.63 5.25
CA ALA A 447 2.22 -27.88 6.56
C ALA A 447 1.25 -26.74 6.96
N THR A 448 1.61 -25.48 6.70
CA THR A 448 0.73 -24.32 6.91
C THR A 448 -0.54 -24.43 6.06
N ILE A 449 -0.41 -24.77 4.77
CA ILE A 449 -1.56 -24.95 3.87
C ILE A 449 -2.49 -26.03 4.39
N ASP A 450 -1.96 -27.19 4.77
CA ASP A 450 -2.78 -28.32 5.24
C ASP A 450 -3.52 -27.95 6.55
N ALA A 451 -2.88 -27.21 7.46
CA ALA A 451 -3.49 -26.73 8.70
C ALA A 451 -4.59 -25.70 8.45
N GLU A 452 -4.37 -24.72 7.58
CA GLU A 452 -5.35 -23.67 7.26
C GLU A 452 -6.53 -24.21 6.44
N LEU A 453 -6.27 -25.13 5.50
CA LEU A 453 -7.32 -25.82 4.75
C LEU A 453 -8.26 -26.60 5.69
N ALA A 454 -7.73 -27.26 6.72
CA ALA A 454 -8.53 -27.97 7.72
C ALA A 454 -9.43 -27.04 8.56
N ARG A 455 -8.99 -25.80 8.79
CA ARG A 455 -9.72 -24.76 9.55
C ARG A 455 -10.79 -24.05 8.74
N MET A 456 -10.84 -24.26 7.42
CA MET A 456 -11.81 -23.60 6.54
C MET A 456 -13.24 -24.04 6.86
N PRO A 457 -14.16 -23.11 7.20
CA PRO A 457 -15.49 -23.47 7.69
C PRO A 457 -16.44 -23.95 6.59
N ASP A 458 -16.35 -23.41 5.38
CA ASP A 458 -17.18 -23.82 4.23
C ASP A 458 -16.63 -25.11 3.60
N GLU A 459 -17.37 -26.21 3.75
CA GLU A 459 -16.97 -27.52 3.25
C GLU A 459 -16.82 -27.58 1.73
N ARG A 460 -17.71 -26.94 0.97
CA ARG A 460 -17.65 -26.93 -0.50
C ARG A 460 -16.43 -26.16 -0.99
N ARG A 461 -16.13 -25.03 -0.35
CA ARG A 461 -14.92 -24.23 -0.63
C ARG A 461 -13.67 -25.01 -0.28
N ARG A 462 -13.66 -25.69 0.87
CA ARG A 462 -12.56 -26.54 1.32
C ARG A 462 -12.28 -27.68 0.34
N GLU A 463 -13.31 -28.39 -0.12
CA GLU A 463 -13.17 -29.46 -1.13
C GLU A 463 -12.65 -28.93 -2.46
N SER A 464 -13.19 -27.80 -2.92
CA SER A 464 -12.73 -27.15 -4.15
C SER A 464 -11.25 -26.72 -4.06
N ALA A 465 -10.87 -26.13 -2.92
CA ALA A 465 -9.50 -25.69 -2.68
C ALA A 465 -8.55 -26.89 -2.59
N ALA A 466 -8.95 -27.98 -1.92
CA ALA A 466 -8.19 -29.22 -1.88
C ALA A 466 -7.96 -29.80 -3.28
N GLY A 467 -8.99 -29.80 -4.13
CA GLY A 467 -8.88 -30.24 -5.53
C GLY A 467 -7.90 -29.39 -6.34
N PHE A 468 -7.95 -28.06 -6.22
CA PHE A 468 -6.99 -27.17 -6.88
C PHE A 468 -5.57 -27.34 -6.34
N LEU A 469 -5.39 -27.47 -5.02
CA LEU A 469 -4.08 -27.70 -4.40
C LEU A 469 -3.44 -29.02 -4.88
N ALA A 470 -4.23 -30.09 -5.02
CA ALA A 470 -3.75 -31.35 -5.58
C ALA A 470 -3.27 -31.20 -7.04
N ARG A 471 -3.99 -30.43 -7.85
CA ARG A 471 -3.59 -30.12 -9.24
C ARG A 471 -2.33 -29.25 -9.29
N ILE A 472 -2.18 -28.30 -8.37
CA ILE A 472 -0.96 -27.49 -8.25
C ILE A 472 0.26 -28.36 -7.93
N ARG A 473 0.13 -29.33 -7.01
CA ARG A 473 1.20 -30.31 -6.74
C ARG A 473 1.62 -31.08 -7.99
N ASN A 474 0.69 -31.29 -8.93
CA ASN A 474 0.94 -32.00 -10.19
C ASN A 474 1.38 -31.10 -11.36
N GLY A 475 1.67 -29.80 -11.10
CA GLY A 475 2.23 -28.89 -12.10
C GLY A 475 1.25 -27.92 -12.76
N GLU A 476 -0.05 -28.02 -12.47
CA GLU A 476 -1.02 -27.03 -12.96
C GLU A 476 -0.92 -25.73 -12.17
N ARG A 477 -1.25 -24.59 -12.79
CA ARG A 477 -1.09 -23.27 -12.17
C ARG A 477 -2.31 -22.41 -12.46
N ASP A 478 -2.38 -21.31 -11.72
CA ASP A 478 -3.25 -20.17 -11.95
C ASP A 478 -4.74 -20.39 -11.63
N PHE A 479 -5.02 -21.24 -10.64
CA PHE A 479 -6.36 -21.44 -10.10
C PHE A 479 -6.80 -20.25 -9.25
N ARG A 480 -8.11 -19.96 -9.26
CA ARG A 480 -8.70 -18.87 -8.49
C ARG A 480 -10.17 -19.11 -8.17
N PHE A 481 -10.61 -18.49 -7.09
CA PHE A 481 -11.99 -18.37 -6.64
C PHE A 481 -12.59 -17.00 -6.95
#